data_AF-A0A183E706-F1
#
_entry.id   AF-A0A183E706-F1
#
_cell.length_a   1.000
_cell.length_b   1.000
_cell.length_c   1.000
_cell.angle_alpha   90.00
_cell.angle_beta   90.00
_cell.angle_gamma   90.00
#
_symmetry.space_group_name_H-M   'P 1'
#
loop_
_entity.id
_entity.type
_entity.pdbx_description
1 polymer ?
#
loop_
_entity_poly.entity_id
_entity_poly.type
_entity_poly.pdbx_seq_one_letter_code
_entity_poly.pdbx_strand_id
1 'polypeptide(L)'
;LSSLKNDRIAASKVFASPKSDRKSIIGEKAAFTEHIRKALYASKIISYAQGFMLLSEANRLFNWDLNFGAIALMWRGGCIIRSRFLGEIKNAFDSNPKLSNLLMDNFFLNALKECQVCCIFFSSHFSLHLFL
;
A
#
# COMPACT_ATOMS: atom_id res chain seq x y z
N LEU A 1 8.63 -2.85 -16.42
CA LEU A 1 7.64 -3.68 -17.15
C LEU A 1 6.83 -2.89 -18.18
N SER A 2 6.22 -1.75 -17.84
CA SER A 2 5.42 -0.95 -18.79
C SER A 2 6.17 -0.53 -20.05
N SER A 3 7.46 -0.18 -19.90
CA SER A 3 8.40 0.21 -20.97
C SER A 3 8.69 -0.91 -21.99
N LEU A 4 8.57 -2.18 -21.62
CA LEU A 4 8.81 -3.34 -22.48
C LEU A 4 7.57 -3.65 -23.33
N LYS A 5 7.09 -2.66 -24.08
CA LYS A 5 5.82 -2.75 -24.82
C LYS A 5 5.83 -3.87 -25.86
N ASN A 6 6.91 -3.98 -26.65
CA ASN A 6 7.01 -4.95 -27.73
C ASN A 6 6.98 -6.39 -27.17
N ASP A 7 7.74 -6.64 -26.11
CA ASP A 7 7.77 -7.95 -25.45
C ASP A 7 6.41 -8.31 -24.84
N ARG A 8 5.70 -7.36 -24.22
CA ARG A 8 4.35 -7.61 -23.71
C ARG A 8 3.35 -7.94 -24.81
N ILE A 9 3.44 -7.28 -25.96
CA ILE A 9 2.57 -7.56 -27.12
C ILE A 9 2.87 -8.96 -27.66
N ALA A 10 4.15 -9.32 -27.82
CA ALA A 10 4.54 -10.66 -28.24
C ALA A 10 4.04 -11.72 -27.24
N ALA A 11 4.29 -11.52 -25.94
CA ALA A 11 3.86 -12.42 -24.87
C ALA A 11 2.33 -12.58 -24.83
N SER A 12 1.56 -11.51 -25.03
CA SER A 12 0.08 -11.55 -25.01
C SER A 12 -0.55 -12.44 -26.09
N LYS A 13 0.20 -12.77 -27.15
CA LYS A 13 -0.24 -13.70 -28.21
C LYS A 13 0.05 -15.16 -27.86
N VAL A 14 1.04 -15.40 -27.00
CA VAL A 14 1.50 -16.74 -26.61
C VAL A 14 0.77 -17.21 -25.34
N PHE A 15 0.60 -16.32 -24.36
CA PHE A 15 -0.10 -16.64 -23.12
C PHE A 15 -1.61 -16.56 -23.31
N ALA A 16 -2.32 -17.64 -22.96
CA ALA A 16 -3.77 -17.64 -22.91
C ALA A 16 -4.24 -16.64 -21.84
N SER A 17 -5.19 -15.78 -22.21
CA SER A 17 -5.89 -14.96 -21.22
C SER A 17 -6.91 -15.83 -20.49
N PRO A 18 -6.94 -15.83 -19.16
CA PRO A 18 -7.99 -16.51 -18.40
C PRO A 18 -9.35 -15.98 -18.86
N LYS A 19 -10.29 -16.88 -19.17
CA LYS A 19 -11.66 -16.49 -19.47
C LYS A 19 -12.33 -16.07 -18.17
N SER A 20 -12.34 -14.77 -17.92
CA SER A 20 -12.97 -14.20 -16.74
C SER A 20 -14.34 -13.61 -17.09
N ASP A 21 -15.37 -14.06 -16.36
CA ASP A 21 -16.68 -13.43 -16.43
C ASP A 21 -16.68 -12.16 -15.57
N ARG A 22 -16.86 -11.01 -16.23
CA ARG A 22 -16.89 -9.71 -15.54
C ARG A 22 -18.00 -9.63 -14.51
N LYS A 23 -19.15 -10.28 -14.74
CA LYS A 23 -20.27 -10.26 -13.79
C LYS A 23 -19.94 -11.04 -12.52
N SER A 24 -19.33 -12.22 -12.65
CA SER A 24 -18.93 -13.02 -11.49
C SER A 24 -17.84 -12.34 -10.65
N ILE A 25 -16.94 -11.57 -11.28
CA ILE A 25 -15.87 -10.85 -10.58
C ILE A 25 -16.38 -9.62 -9.83
N ILE A 26 -17.12 -8.76 -10.53
CA ILE A 26 -17.49 -7.46 -9.97
C ILE A 26 -18.66 -7.61 -9.00
N GLY A 27 -19.59 -8.55 -9.26
CA GLY A 27 -20.79 -8.71 -8.43
C GLY A 27 -21.54 -7.38 -8.27
N GLU A 28 -21.73 -6.95 -7.03
CA GLU A 28 -22.32 -5.66 -6.68
C GLU A 28 -21.26 -4.54 -6.72
N LYS A 29 -21.52 -3.50 -7.52
CA LYS A 29 -20.52 -2.47 -7.86
C LYS A 29 -20.07 -1.65 -6.66
N ALA A 30 -20.97 -1.29 -5.74
CA ALA A 30 -20.63 -0.48 -4.58
C ALA A 30 -19.71 -1.24 -3.62
N ALA A 31 -20.02 -2.50 -3.33
CA ALA A 31 -19.20 -3.41 -2.54
C ALA A 31 -17.83 -3.60 -3.18
N PHE A 32 -17.76 -3.86 -4.49
CA PHE A 32 -16.49 -3.99 -5.20
C PHE A 32 -15.64 -2.71 -5.13
N THR A 33 -16.26 -1.54 -5.31
CA THR A 33 -15.57 -0.25 -5.20
C THR A 33 -15.03 -0.01 -3.80
N GLU A 34 -15.80 -0.37 -2.77
CA GLU A 34 -15.37 -0.26 -1.37
C GLU A 34 -14.21 -1.21 -1.06
N HIS A 35 -14.24 -2.43 -1.60
CA HIS A 35 -13.11 -3.34 -1.49
C HIS A 35 -11.85 -2.74 -2.13
N ILE A 36 -11.95 -2.13 -3.34
CA ILE A 36 -10.79 -1.47 -3.99
C ILE A 36 -10.27 -0.33 -3.10
N ARG A 37 -11.16 0.51 -2.57
CA ARG A 37 -10.80 1.64 -1.71
C ARG A 37 -10.00 1.16 -0.50
N LYS A 38 -10.46 0.11 0.18
CA LYS A 38 -9.79 -0.50 1.34
C LYS A 38 -8.46 -1.15 0.95
N ALA A 39 -8.42 -1.90 -0.15
CA ALA A 39 -7.18 -2.52 -0.63
C ALA A 39 -6.11 -1.47 -0.96
N LEU A 40 -6.48 -0.41 -1.69
CA LEU A 40 -5.58 0.70 -2.00
C LEU A 40 -5.07 1.39 -0.73
N TYR A 41 -5.95 1.61 0.25
CA TYR A 41 -5.56 2.25 1.50
C TYR A 41 -4.60 1.39 2.32
N ALA A 42 -4.85 0.09 2.43
CA ALA A 42 -3.93 -0.86 3.05
C ALA A 42 -2.58 -0.91 2.34
N SER A 43 -2.57 -1.02 1.00
CA SER A 43 -1.32 -0.99 0.21
C SER A 43 -0.53 0.31 0.42
N LYS A 44 -1.23 1.45 0.54
CA LYS A 44 -0.59 2.73 0.90
C LYS A 44 0.06 2.64 2.29
N ILE A 45 -0.65 2.18 3.31
CA ILE A 45 -0.10 2.03 4.66
C ILE A 45 1.18 1.18 4.65
N ILE A 46 1.13 0.01 4.00
CA ILE A 46 2.29 -0.89 3.89
C ILE A 46 3.46 -0.22 3.17
N SER A 47 3.20 0.47 2.06
CA SER A 47 4.25 1.16 1.30
C SER A 47 4.95 2.24 2.14
N TYR A 48 4.21 3.01 2.94
CA TYR A 48 4.79 3.99 3.86
C TYR A 48 5.54 3.31 5.01
N ALA A 49 4.99 2.26 5.61
CA ALA A 49 5.67 1.49 6.66
C ALA A 49 7.05 1.00 6.20
N GLN A 50 7.11 0.43 4.99
CA GLN A 50 8.38 -0.01 4.37
C GLN A 50 9.35 1.17 4.14
N GLY A 51 8.85 2.31 3.66
CA GLY A 51 9.66 3.51 3.47
C GLY A 51 10.28 4.02 4.78
N PHE A 52 9.50 4.07 5.86
CA PHE A 52 10.01 4.48 7.18
C PHE A 52 10.95 3.45 7.81
N MET A 53 10.75 2.15 7.57
CA MET A 53 11.72 1.13 7.96
C MET A 53 13.07 1.33 7.26
N LEU A 54 13.06 1.64 5.95
CA LEU A 54 14.27 1.95 5.19
C LEU A 54 14.98 3.19 5.75
N LEU A 55 14.22 4.25 6.07
CA LEU A 55 14.78 5.45 6.71
C LEU A 55 15.36 5.15 8.09
N SER A 56 14.71 4.30 8.88
CA SER A 56 15.20 3.88 10.20
C SER A 56 16.52 3.13 10.10
N GLU A 57 16.66 2.26 9.11
CA GLU A 57 17.90 1.52 8.90
C GLU A 57 19.02 2.44 8.38
N ALA A 58 18.71 3.36 7.47
CA ALA A 58 19.65 4.39 7.03
C ALA A 58 20.09 5.28 8.20
N ASN A 59 19.16 5.68 9.07
CA ASN A 59 19.45 6.46 10.28
C ASN A 59 20.52 5.78 11.14
N ARG A 60 20.36 4.48 11.37
CA ARG A 60 21.28 3.65 12.14
C ARG A 60 22.63 3.48 11.45
N LEU A 61 22.64 3.09 10.16
CA LEU A 61 23.85 2.79 9.41
C LEU A 61 24.74 4.01 9.19
N PHE A 62 24.14 5.17 8.92
CA PHE A 62 24.86 6.40 8.63
C PHE A 62 25.01 7.31 9.85
N ASN A 63 24.54 6.85 11.03
CA ASN A 63 24.52 7.62 12.27
C ASN A 63 23.92 9.02 12.08
N TRP A 64 22.81 9.06 11.33
CA TRP A 64 22.00 10.26 11.21
C TRP A 64 21.11 10.37 12.46
N ASP A 65 20.71 11.60 12.79
CA ASP A 65 19.76 11.90 13.87
C ASP A 65 18.43 12.35 13.24
N LEU A 66 17.82 11.46 12.46
CA LEU A 66 16.60 11.77 11.72
C LEU A 66 15.40 11.86 12.66
N ASN A 67 14.67 12.96 12.52
CA ASN A 67 13.37 13.12 13.16
C ASN A 67 12.25 12.70 12.20
N PHE A 68 11.73 11.48 12.38
CA PHE A 68 10.69 10.91 11.50
C PHE A 68 9.37 11.68 11.53
N GLY A 69 8.99 12.25 12.67
CA GLY A 69 7.82 13.12 12.78
C GLY A 69 7.98 14.41 11.96
N ALA A 70 9.16 15.04 12.01
CA ALA A 70 9.47 16.22 11.21
C ALA A 70 9.50 15.91 9.70
N ILE A 71 10.06 14.76 9.31
CA ILE A 71 10.04 14.29 7.91
C ILE A 71 8.59 14.14 7.41
N ALA A 72 7.74 13.47 8.19
CA ALA A 72 6.32 13.30 7.86
C ALA A 72 5.59 14.65 7.75
N LEU A 73 5.87 15.59 8.66
CA LEU A 73 5.31 16.94 8.62
C LEU A 73 5.73 17.70 7.35
N MET A 74 7.01 17.65 6.99
CA MET A 74 7.52 18.30 5.77
C MET A 74 6.85 17.77 4.51
N TRP A 75 6.53 16.47 4.47
CA TRP A 75 5.81 15.89 3.34
C TRP A 75 4.31 16.22 3.32
N ARG A 76 3.75 16.79 4.40
CA ARG A 76 2.32 17.12 4.47
C ARG A 76 1.92 18.22 3.48
N GLY A 77 2.87 19.06 3.05
CA GLY A 77 2.66 20.16 2.11
C GLY A 77 3.77 20.26 1.05
N GLY A 78 3.48 20.95 -0.05
CA GLY A 78 4.46 21.24 -1.12
C GLY A 78 4.79 20.05 -2.03
N CYS A 79 5.12 18.88 -1.48
CA CYS A 79 5.54 17.72 -2.26
C CYS A 79 4.38 17.02 -3.00
N ILE A 80 4.71 16.09 -3.91
CA ILE A 80 3.73 15.33 -4.71
C ILE A 80 2.91 14.37 -3.86
N ILE A 81 3.51 13.77 -2.82
CA ILE A 81 2.86 12.75 -1.98
C ILE A 81 1.98 13.33 -0.86
N ARG A 82 1.81 14.65 -0.83
CA ARG A 82 1.06 15.38 0.19
C ARG A 82 -0.34 14.81 0.39
N SER A 83 -0.72 14.54 1.64
CA SER A 83 -2.06 14.07 1.99
C SER A 83 -2.33 14.21 3.48
N ARG A 84 -3.61 14.21 3.88
CA ARG A 84 -4.01 14.18 5.30
C ARG A 84 -3.40 12.98 6.06
N PHE A 85 -3.21 11.87 5.35
CA PHE A 85 -2.56 10.66 5.85
C PHE A 85 -1.17 10.89 6.49
N LEU A 86 -0.39 11.85 5.97
CA LEU A 86 0.92 12.19 6.55
C LEU A 86 0.81 12.86 7.93
N GLY A 87 -0.35 13.46 8.25
CA GLY A 87 -0.66 13.91 9.60
C GLY A 87 -0.73 12.75 10.58
N GLU A 88 -1.33 11.64 10.20
CA GLU A 88 -1.41 10.45 11.06
C GLU A 88 -0.04 9.82 11.31
N ILE A 89 0.84 9.81 10.30
CA ILE A 89 2.23 9.36 10.47
C ILE A 89 2.97 10.26 11.46
N LYS A 90 2.81 11.59 11.32
CA LYS A 90 3.38 12.53 12.28
C LYS A 90 2.87 12.24 13.70
N ASN A 91 1.55 12.09 13.87
CA ASN A 91 0.94 11.82 15.17
C ASN A 91 1.49 10.52 15.81
N ALA A 92 1.70 9.48 15.00
CA ALA A 92 2.29 8.22 15.48
C ALA A 92 3.72 8.41 16.01
N PHE A 93 4.57 9.15 15.29
CA PHE A 93 5.93 9.45 15.76
C PHE A 93 6.01 10.50 16.87
N ASP A 94 5.05 11.43 16.95
CA ASP A 94 4.94 12.34 18.10
C ASP A 94 4.59 11.56 19.37
N SER A 95 3.68 10.58 19.25
CA SER A 95 3.25 9.73 20.37
C SER A 95 4.33 8.75 20.81
N ASN A 96 5.07 8.18 19.85
CA ASN A 96 6.20 7.30 20.12
C ASN A 96 7.36 7.60 19.14
N PRO A 97 8.33 8.43 19.54
CA PRO A 97 9.49 8.75 18.69
C PRO A 97 10.38 7.55 18.37
N LYS A 98 10.31 6.47 19.18
CA LYS A 98 11.10 5.24 19.01
C LYS A 98 10.29 4.12 18.34
N LEU A 99 9.21 4.47 17.63
CA LEU A 99 8.37 3.51 16.93
C LEU A 99 9.19 2.72 15.90
N SER A 100 9.30 1.42 16.09
CA SER A 100 10.09 0.53 15.22
C SER A 100 9.43 0.29 13.86
N ASN A 101 8.10 0.35 13.82
CA ASN A 101 7.32 0.18 12.59
C ASN A 101 5.97 0.90 12.72
N LEU A 102 5.57 1.62 11.67
CA LEU A 102 4.26 2.29 11.61
C LEU A 102 3.08 1.34 11.85
N LEU A 103 3.22 0.06 11.52
CA LEU A 103 2.16 -0.93 11.73
C LEU A 103 1.87 -1.24 13.21
N MET A 104 2.77 -0.83 14.12
CA MET A 104 2.60 -1.02 15.56
C MET A 104 1.85 0.14 16.24
N ASP A 105 1.59 1.23 15.51
CA ASP A 105 0.73 2.30 15.99
C ASP A 105 -0.75 1.91 15.89
N ASN A 106 -1.55 2.35 16.87
CA ASN A 106 -2.95 1.95 17.01
C ASN A 106 -3.81 2.38 15.82
N PHE A 107 -3.58 3.58 15.27
CA PHE A 107 -4.36 4.07 14.14
C PHE A 107 -4.12 3.17 12.92
N PHE A 108 -2.87 2.90 12.58
CA PHE A 108 -2.53 2.08 11.41
C PHE A 108 -2.92 0.62 11.59
N LEU A 109 -2.77 0.07 12.81
CA LEU A 109 -3.20 -1.30 13.12
C LEU A 109 -4.72 -1.46 12.92
N ASN A 110 -5.52 -0.53 13.44
CA ASN A 110 -6.97 -0.58 13.31
C ASN A 110 -7.40 -0.39 11.85
N ALA A 111 -6.80 0.57 11.14
CA ALA A 111 -7.03 0.78 9.72
C ALA A 111 -6.75 -0.47 8.88
N LEU A 112 -5.67 -1.21 9.17
CA LEU A 112 -5.36 -2.46 8.48
C LEU A 112 -6.33 -3.59 8.81
N LYS A 113 -6.74 -3.73 10.08
CA LYS A 113 -7.75 -4.72 10.47
C LYS A 113 -9.06 -4.51 9.72
N GLU A 114 -9.51 -3.26 9.56
CA GLU A 114 -10.70 -2.92 8.77
C GLU A 114 -10.59 -3.23 7.27
N CYS A 115 -9.36 -3.29 6.76
CA CYS A 115 -9.05 -3.57 5.36
C CYS A 115 -8.74 -5.05 5.08
N GLN A 116 -8.42 -5.85 6.11
CA GLN A 116 -7.87 -7.22 5.98
C GLN A 116 -8.73 -8.13 5.09
N VAL A 117 -10.04 -8.16 5.30
CA VAL A 117 -10.97 -8.99 4.52
C VAL A 117 -10.93 -8.62 3.03
N CYS A 118 -10.75 -7.33 2.72
CA CYS A 118 -10.69 -6.85 1.33
C CYS A 118 -9.38 -7.27 0.66
N CYS A 119 -8.25 -7.19 1.37
CA CYS A 119 -6.95 -7.63 0.85
C CYS A 119 -6.93 -9.14 0.55
N ILE A 120 -7.57 -9.95 1.40
CA ILE A 120 -7.73 -11.39 1.16
C ILE A 120 -8.63 -11.64 -0.04
N PHE A 121 -9.78 -10.95 -0.12
CA PHE A 121 -10.69 -11.04 -1.26
C PHE A 121 -9.96 -10.77 -2.58
N PHE A 122 -9.19 -9.68 -2.68
CA PHE A 122 -8.42 -9.37 -3.90
C PHE A 122 -7.33 -10.39 -4.18
N SER A 123 -6.56 -10.79 -3.17
CA SER A 123 -5.51 -11.80 -3.36
C SER A 123 -6.09 -13.11 -3.87
N SER A 124 -7.21 -13.58 -3.32
CA SER A 124 -7.85 -14.81 -3.80
C SER A 124 -8.46 -14.65 -5.19
N HIS A 125 -9.16 -13.55 -5.45
CA HIS A 125 -9.90 -13.37 -6.71
C HIS A 125 -8.99 -13.09 -7.92
N PHE A 126 -7.84 -12.43 -7.70
CA PHE A 126 -6.88 -12.15 -8.77
C PHE A 126 -5.78 -13.22 -8.89
N SER A 127 -5.49 -13.98 -7.83
CA SER A 127 -4.49 -15.06 -7.89
C SER A 127 -5.06 -16.38 -8.41
N LEU A 128 -6.34 -16.71 -8.15
CA LEU A 128 -6.95 -17.95 -8.69
C LEU A 128 -7.06 -17.97 -10.21
N HIS A 129 -7.02 -16.82 -10.89
CA HIS A 129 -7.04 -16.76 -12.35
C HIS A 129 -5.66 -16.85 -13.01
N LEU A 130 -4.56 -16.92 -12.24
CA LEU A 130 -3.22 -17.16 -12.81
C LEU A 130 -2.83 -18.65 -12.82
N PHE A 131 -3.61 -19.52 -12.16
CA PHE A 131 -3.29 -20.93 -11.94
C PHE A 131 -4.35 -21.93 -12.48
N LEU A 132 -5.39 -21.45 -13.16
CA LEU A 132 -6.38 -22.25 -13.89
C LEU A 132 -6.55 -21.69 -15.29
#